data_AF-A0A936QU42-F1
#
_entry.id   AF-A0A936QU42-F1
#
_cell.length_a   1.000
_cell.length_b   1.000
_cell.length_c   1.000
_cell.angle_alpha   90.00
_cell.angle_beta   90.00
_cell.angle_gamma   90.00
#
_symmetry.space_group_name_H-M   'P 1'
#
loop_
_entity.id
_entity.type
_entity.pdbx_description
1 polymer ?
#
loop_
_entity_poly.entity_id
_entity_poly.type
_entity_poly.pdbx_seq_one_letter_code
_entity_poly.pdbx_strand_id
1 'polypeptide(L)'
;MPQIQLHAFTRPADERHSQIAHWFNSRGFITASFEKGKLRVTTPGMGEPINFKLAERHGHNTFYKGSTGGALIVFEVKVAENTISYHGYCPLLLFGILSKKIDFKKGAGRLTKYRDEGYQLEQEFLAHIHRL
;
A
#
# COMPACT_ATOMS: atom_id res chain seq x y z
N MET A 1 0.36 -16.86 0.20
CA MET A 1 0.74 -15.88 -0.86
C MET A 1 2.05 -15.23 -0.43
N PRO A 2 3.04 -15.07 -1.34
CA PRO A 2 4.44 -14.99 -0.95
C PRO A 2 4.72 -13.67 -0.24
N GLN A 3 5.14 -13.76 1.01
CA GLN A 3 5.84 -12.69 1.70
C GLN A 3 7.19 -12.53 0.98
N ILE A 4 7.34 -11.49 0.17
CA ILE A 4 8.61 -11.23 -0.49
C ILE A 4 9.57 -10.72 0.59
N GLN A 5 10.50 -11.58 0.99
CA GLN A 5 11.61 -11.26 1.88
C GLN A 5 12.83 -10.97 1.01
N LEU A 6 13.31 -9.74 1.06
CA LEU A 6 14.58 -9.39 0.44
C LEU A 6 15.67 -9.46 1.50
N HIS A 7 16.75 -10.16 1.19
CA HIS A 7 17.87 -10.37 2.10
C HIS A 7 19.10 -9.56 1.65
N ALA A 8 19.87 -9.14 2.67
CA ALA A 8 21.11 -8.37 2.62
C ALA A 8 20.93 -6.87 2.31
N PHE A 9 20.61 -6.10 3.35
CA PHE A 9 20.70 -4.63 3.34
C PHE A 9 22.01 -4.21 4.01
N THR A 10 22.70 -3.21 3.45
CA THR A 10 23.94 -2.68 4.04
C THR A 10 23.68 -1.53 5.02
N ARG A 11 22.46 -0.97 5.02
CA ARG A 11 22.09 0.21 5.82
C ARG A 11 21.36 -0.14 7.12
N PRO A 12 21.56 0.65 8.20
CA PRO A 12 20.78 0.58 9.43
C PRO A 12 19.25 0.62 9.22
N ALA A 13 18.49 0.06 10.15
CA ALA A 13 17.03 -0.08 10.02
C ALA A 13 16.28 1.25 10.04
N ASP A 14 16.71 2.19 10.89
CA ASP A 14 16.19 3.55 11.03
C ASP A 14 16.37 4.38 9.75
N GLU A 15 17.54 4.27 9.10
CA GLU A 15 17.79 4.90 7.81
C GLU A 15 16.85 4.33 6.73
N ARG A 16 16.68 3.00 6.69
CA ARG A 16 15.77 2.34 5.75
C ARG A 16 14.31 2.74 5.98
N HIS A 17 13.86 2.85 7.22
CA HIS A 17 12.52 3.36 7.53
C HIS A 17 12.29 4.75 6.92
N SER A 18 13.28 5.63 7.07
CA SER A 18 13.21 7.00 6.55
C SER A 18 13.19 7.04 5.02
N GLN A 19 14.04 6.23 4.37
CA GLN A 19 14.08 6.15 2.90
C GLN A 19 12.79 5.57 2.31
N ILE A 20 12.22 4.53 2.92
CA ILE A 20 10.93 3.98 2.50
C ILE A 20 9.82 5.01 2.65
N ALA A 21 9.71 5.66 3.81
CA ALA A 21 8.70 6.69 4.04
C ALA A 21 8.83 7.83 3.02
N HIS A 22 10.06 8.28 2.75
CA HIS A 22 10.33 9.28 1.72
C HIS A 22 9.91 8.83 0.31
N TRP A 23 10.18 7.57 -0.06
CA TRP A 23 9.78 7.01 -1.34
C TRP A 23 8.26 7.04 -1.54
N PHE A 24 7.49 6.67 -0.51
CA PHE A 24 6.03 6.73 -0.54
C PHE A 24 5.52 8.17 -0.63
N ASN A 25 6.02 9.06 0.24
CA ASN A 25 5.59 10.45 0.31
C ASN A 25 5.87 11.20 -1.00
N SER A 26 7.04 11.00 -1.61
CA SER A 26 7.41 11.60 -2.90
C SER A 26 6.50 11.18 -4.08
N ARG A 27 5.75 10.07 -3.93
CA ARG A 27 4.77 9.57 -4.91
C ARG A 27 3.32 9.92 -4.54
N GLY A 28 3.13 10.75 -3.53
CA GLY A 28 1.81 11.19 -3.08
C GLY A 28 1.05 10.13 -2.27
N PHE A 29 1.74 9.17 -1.67
CA PHE A 29 1.15 8.35 -0.62
C PHE A 29 1.10 9.10 0.70
N ILE A 30 0.15 8.72 1.53
CA ILE A 30 -0.04 9.22 2.89
C ILE A 30 0.27 8.09 3.85
N THR A 31 1.08 8.36 4.87
CA THR A 31 1.28 7.44 6.01
C THR A 31 0.00 7.38 6.84
N ALA A 32 -0.53 6.18 7.04
CA ALA A 32 -1.70 5.95 7.87
C ALA A 32 -1.40 6.23 9.34
N SER A 33 -2.27 7.02 9.96
CA SER A 33 -2.35 7.16 11.41
C SER A 33 -3.62 6.46 11.88
N PHE A 34 -3.48 5.33 12.59
CA PHE A 34 -4.60 4.53 13.04
C PHE A 34 -5.07 5.00 14.43
N GLU A 35 -6.38 5.09 14.60
CA GLU A 35 -6.99 5.30 15.90
C GLU A 35 -7.64 4.00 16.35
N LYS A 36 -7.19 3.44 17.48
CA LYS A 36 -7.69 2.14 18.00
C LYS A 36 -7.62 1.02 16.95
N GLY A 37 -6.52 0.96 16.19
CA GLY A 37 -6.27 -0.04 15.17
C GLY A 37 -7.08 0.11 13.88
N LYS A 38 -7.77 1.25 13.68
CA LYS A 38 -8.62 1.48 12.50
C LYS A 38 -8.40 2.87 11.92
N LEU A 39 -8.54 2.97 10.60
CA LEU A 39 -8.50 4.22 9.86
C LEU A 39 -9.63 4.22 8.84
N ARG A 40 -10.38 5.33 8.77
CA ARG A 40 -11.35 5.58 7.69
C ARG A 40 -10.71 6.50 6.67
N VAL A 41 -10.77 6.10 5.40
CA VAL A 41 -10.25 6.89 4.29
C VAL A 41 -11.40 7.17 3.33
N THR A 42 -11.62 8.43 3.01
CA THR A 42 -12.64 8.85 2.04
C THR A 42 -11.96 9.36 0.79
N THR A 43 -12.34 8.84 -0.36
CA THR A 43 -11.85 9.28 -1.67
C THR A 43 -13.02 9.74 -2.54
N PRO A 44 -12.81 10.73 -3.43
CA PRO A 44 -13.82 11.08 -4.43
C PRO A 44 -13.85 10.01 -5.54
N GLY A 45 -15.03 9.48 -5.87
CA GLY A 45 -15.20 8.50 -6.94
C GLY A 45 -16.56 8.62 -7.63
N MET A 46 -16.55 8.81 -8.96
CA MET A 46 -17.77 8.82 -9.80
C MET A 46 -18.87 9.80 -9.32
N GLY A 47 -18.49 10.93 -8.72
CA GLY A 47 -19.42 11.94 -8.20
C GLY A 47 -19.85 11.75 -6.75
N GLU A 48 -19.45 10.66 -6.08
CA GLU A 48 -19.79 10.37 -4.69
C GLU A 48 -18.54 10.04 -3.84
N PRO A 49 -18.59 10.24 -2.52
CA PRO A 49 -17.51 9.81 -1.62
C PRO A 49 -17.51 8.30 -1.44
N ILE A 50 -16.37 7.65 -1.69
CA ILE A 50 -16.14 6.24 -1.39
C ILE A 50 -15.40 6.12 -0.05
N ASN A 51 -15.97 5.37 0.88
CA ASN A 51 -15.43 5.19 2.22
C ASN A 51 -14.75 3.82 2.39
N PHE A 52 -13.46 3.83 2.65
CA PHE A 52 -12.67 2.65 2.97
C PHE A 52 -12.40 2.54 4.46
N LYS A 53 -12.38 1.31 4.98
CA LYS A 53 -11.97 0.99 6.35
C LYS A 53 -10.68 0.19 6.28
N LEU A 54 -9.58 0.79 6.74
CA LEU A 54 -8.30 0.12 6.91
C LEU A 54 -8.17 -0.35 8.35
N ALA A 55 -7.62 -1.55 8.52
CA ALA A 55 -7.26 -2.11 9.81
C ALA A 55 -5.75 -2.07 9.93
N GLU A 56 -5.26 -1.65 11.10
CA GLU A 56 -3.85 -1.64 11.40
C GLU A 56 -3.31 -3.07 11.39
N ARG A 57 -2.16 -3.25 10.73
CA ARG A 57 -1.41 -4.50 10.78
C ARG A 57 -0.20 -4.31 11.69
N HIS A 58 -0.20 -5.05 12.80
CA HIS A 58 0.84 -4.92 13.82
C HIS A 58 2.26 -5.06 13.23
N GLY A 59 3.14 -4.13 13.61
CA GLY A 59 4.53 -4.08 13.15
C GLY A 59 4.71 -3.68 11.67
N HIS A 60 3.69 -3.13 11.01
CA HIS A 60 3.80 -2.60 9.65
C HIS A 60 3.42 -1.12 9.62
N ASN A 61 4.20 -0.32 8.89
CA ASN A 61 3.78 1.01 8.46
C ASN A 61 2.83 0.86 7.29
N THR A 62 1.66 1.50 7.36
CA THR A 62 0.70 1.48 6.25
C THR A 62 0.77 2.79 5.49
N PHE A 63 0.90 2.70 4.17
CA PHE A 63 0.89 3.83 3.25
C PHE A 63 -0.30 3.64 2.30
N TYR A 64 -1.04 4.71 2.03
CA TYR A 64 -2.18 4.65 1.11
C TYR A 64 -2.22 5.84 0.15
N LYS A 65 -2.82 5.62 -1.01
CA LYS A 65 -2.99 6.65 -2.05
C LYS A 65 -4.31 6.42 -2.81
N GLY A 66 -5.03 7.49 -3.09
CA GLY A 66 -6.19 7.45 -3.99
C GLY A 66 -5.78 7.18 -5.45
N SER A 67 -6.59 6.42 -6.18
CA SER A 67 -6.31 5.99 -7.55
C SER A 67 -7.56 6.16 -8.43
N THR A 68 -7.44 5.86 -9.72
CA THR A 68 -8.50 5.99 -10.73
C THR A 68 -9.84 5.44 -10.24
N GLY A 69 -10.91 6.21 -10.46
CA GLY A 69 -12.28 5.84 -10.09
C GLY A 69 -12.57 5.96 -8.59
N GLY A 70 -11.72 6.64 -7.82
CA GLY A 70 -11.85 6.75 -6.36
C GLY A 70 -11.39 5.50 -5.62
N ALA A 71 -10.70 4.58 -6.29
CA ALA A 71 -10.10 3.43 -5.66
C ALA A 71 -8.97 3.82 -4.68
N LEU A 72 -8.52 2.87 -3.88
CA LEU A 72 -7.40 3.05 -2.97
C LEU A 72 -6.32 2.01 -3.27
N ILE A 73 -5.06 2.45 -3.23
CA ILE A 73 -3.87 1.61 -3.29
C ILE A 73 -3.24 1.67 -1.90
N VAL A 74 -2.94 0.51 -1.33
CA VAL A 74 -2.42 0.39 0.04
C VAL A 74 -1.18 -0.49 0.03
N PHE A 75 -0.14 -0.05 0.74
CA PHE A 75 1.04 -0.84 1.06
C PHE A 75 1.18 -0.94 2.57
N GLU A 76 1.27 -2.15 3.09
CA GLU A 76 1.67 -2.44 4.47
C GLU A 76 3.13 -2.90 4.45
N VAL A 77 4.06 -2.12 5.01
CA VAL A 77 5.51 -2.39 4.93
C VAL A 77 6.09 -2.60 6.32
N LYS A 78 6.82 -3.69 6.50
CA LYS A 78 7.61 -3.99 7.71
C LYS A 78 9.08 -3.98 7.36
N VAL A 79 9.83 -3.13 8.06
CA VAL A 79 11.30 -3.12 8.02
C VAL A 79 11.80 -3.82 9.27
N ALA A 80 12.71 -4.76 9.08
CA ALA A 80 13.45 -5.42 10.13
C ALA A 80 14.95 -5.33 9.81
N GLU A 81 15.78 -5.73 10.78
CA GLU A 81 17.24 -5.56 10.71
C GLU A 81 17.85 -6.02 9.39
N ASN A 82 17.43 -7.17 8.84
CA ASN A 82 17.99 -7.70 7.59
C ASN A 82 16.96 -7.92 6.47
N THR A 83 15.70 -7.53 6.70
CA THR A 83 14.63 -7.79 5.74
C THR A 83 13.68 -6.61 5.62
N ILE A 84 13.19 -6.36 4.40
CA ILE A 84 12.00 -5.56 4.15
C ILE A 84 10.97 -6.52 3.61
N SER A 85 9.79 -6.53 4.22
CA SER A 85 8.64 -7.28 3.73
C SER A 85 7.46 -6.33 3.58
N TYR A 86 6.61 -6.58 2.58
CA TYR A 86 5.45 -5.75 2.36
C TYR A 86 4.26 -6.54 1.84
N HIS A 87 3.09 -5.89 1.85
CA HIS A 87 1.88 -6.38 1.23
C HIS A 87 1.15 -5.22 0.55
N GLY A 88 1.06 -5.29 -0.78
CA GLY A 88 0.36 -4.32 -1.62
C GLY A 88 -1.03 -4.82 -2.02
N TYR A 89 -2.06 -4.01 -1.81
CA TYR A 89 -3.44 -4.37 -2.19
C TYR A 89 -4.32 -3.15 -2.45
N CYS A 90 -5.46 -3.39 -3.09
CA CYS A 90 -6.57 -2.45 -3.22
C CYS A 90 -7.74 -2.95 -2.37
N PRO A 91 -8.23 -2.18 -1.36
CA PRO A 91 -9.45 -2.54 -0.68
C PRO A 91 -10.64 -2.39 -1.64
N LEU A 92 -11.47 -3.42 -1.72
CA LEU A 92 -12.75 -3.39 -2.43
C LEU A 92 -13.87 -3.35 -1.41
N LEU A 93 -14.77 -2.38 -1.57
CA LEU A 93 -16.02 -2.32 -0.82
C LEU A 93 -17.05 -3.23 -1.50
N LEU A 94 -17.44 -4.29 -0.82
CA LEU A 94 -18.50 -5.21 -1.21
C LEU A 94 -19.74 -4.90 -0.36
N PHE A 95 -20.87 -4.61 -1.03
CA PHE A 95 -22.16 -4.34 -0.40
C PHE A 95 -22.13 -3.25 0.68
N GLY A 96 -21.29 -2.21 0.51
CA GLY A 96 -21.22 -1.06 1.43
C GLY A 96 -20.59 -1.32 2.82
N ILE A 97 -20.39 -2.59 3.21
CA ILE A 97 -19.99 -2.95 4.58
C ILE A 97 -18.73 -3.82 4.59
N LEU A 98 -18.60 -4.73 3.64
CA LEU A 98 -17.53 -5.73 3.62
C LEU A 98 -16.33 -5.18 2.85
N SER A 99 -15.18 -5.06 3.50
CA SER A 99 -13.93 -4.66 2.83
C SER A 99 -13.10 -5.91 2.53
N LYS A 100 -12.85 -6.19 1.26
CA LYS A 100 -11.96 -7.28 0.82
C LYS A 100 -10.65 -6.69 0.30
N LYS A 101 -9.51 -7.19 0.77
CA LYS A 101 -8.21 -6.87 0.18
C LYS A 101 -8.06 -7.64 -1.13
N ILE A 102 -7.82 -6.92 -2.22
CA ILE A 102 -7.60 -7.52 -3.54
C ILE A 102 -6.19 -7.16 -4.00
N ASP A 103 -5.42 -8.17 -4.37
CA ASP A 103 -4.04 -8.00 -4.80
C ASP A 103 -3.95 -7.16 -6.08
N PHE A 104 -2.82 -6.50 -6.22
CA PHE A 104 -2.41 -5.88 -7.47
C PHE A 104 -2.33 -6.93 -8.59
N LYS A 105 -2.60 -6.51 -9.82
CA LYS A 105 -2.62 -7.42 -10.97
C LYS A 105 -2.23 -6.71 -12.25
N LYS A 106 -1.17 -7.21 -12.89
CA LYS A 106 -0.77 -6.79 -14.23
C LYS A 106 -1.88 -7.06 -15.26
N GLY A 107 -2.10 -6.12 -16.16
CA GLY A 107 -3.07 -6.26 -17.24
C GLY A 107 -4.50 -6.40 -16.72
N ALA A 108 -4.81 -5.75 -15.59
CA ALA A 108 -6.17 -5.69 -15.09
C ALA A 108 -7.09 -5.06 -16.15
N GLY A 109 -8.30 -5.61 -16.32
CA GLY A 109 -9.26 -5.09 -17.29
C GLY A 109 -9.62 -3.63 -17.01
N ARG A 110 -10.24 -2.95 -17.98
CA ARG A 110 -10.60 -1.51 -17.89
C ARG A 110 -11.32 -1.12 -16.59
N LEU A 111 -12.20 -1.98 -16.09
CA LEU A 111 -12.97 -1.77 -14.84
C LEU A 111 -12.13 -1.89 -13.56
N THR A 112 -10.93 -2.46 -13.65
CA THR A 112 -10.02 -2.72 -12.54
C THR A 112 -8.66 -2.06 -12.75
N LYS A 113 -8.61 -0.98 -13.52
CA LYS A 113 -7.36 -0.27 -13.88
C LYS A 113 -6.53 0.10 -12.65
N TYR A 114 -7.18 0.43 -11.53
CA TYR A 114 -6.52 0.71 -10.25
C TYR A 114 -5.62 -0.45 -9.74
N ARG A 115 -5.94 -1.71 -10.09
CA ARG A 115 -5.10 -2.88 -9.74
C ARG A 115 -3.84 -2.97 -10.59
N ASP A 116 -3.91 -2.50 -11.83
CA ASP A 116 -2.74 -2.41 -12.72
C ASP A 116 -1.84 -1.24 -12.30
N GLU A 117 -2.43 -0.10 -11.92
CA GLU A 117 -1.69 1.02 -11.31
C GLU A 117 -0.98 0.60 -10.03
N GLY A 118 -1.65 -0.14 -9.14
CA GLY A 118 -1.03 -0.72 -7.95
C GLY A 118 0.11 -1.66 -8.28
N TYR A 119 -0.03 -2.48 -9.33
CA TYR A 119 1.03 -3.39 -9.79
C TYR A 119 2.25 -2.62 -10.30
N GLN A 120 2.04 -1.55 -11.08
CA GLN A 120 3.15 -0.72 -11.58
C GLN A 120 3.92 -0.07 -10.41
N LEU A 121 3.20 0.50 -9.44
CA LEU A 121 3.80 1.06 -8.23
C LEU A 121 4.54 0.02 -7.39
N GLU A 122 4.03 -1.21 -7.34
CA GLU A 122 4.70 -2.32 -6.68
C GLU A 122 6.03 -2.68 -7.35
N GLN A 123 6.08 -2.72 -8.69
CA GLN A 123 7.33 -2.97 -9.41
C GLN A 123 8.35 -1.85 -9.16
N GLU A 124 7.92 -0.58 -9.14
CA GLU A 124 8.81 0.53 -8.78
C GLU A 124 9.31 0.43 -7.34
N PHE A 125 8.44 0.05 -6.40
CA PHE A 125 8.80 -0.11 -5.00
C PHE A 125 9.82 -1.24 -4.83
N LEU A 126 9.59 -2.40 -5.44
CA LEU A 126 10.52 -3.53 -5.48
C LEU A 126 11.90 -3.10 -6.02
N ALA A 127 11.91 -2.36 -7.13
CA ALA A 127 13.15 -1.85 -7.70
C ALA A 127 13.87 -0.84 -6.78
N HIS A 128 13.12 -0.06 -5.99
CA HIS A 128 13.69 0.84 -5.00
C HIS A 128 14.32 0.09 -3.84
N ILE A 129 13.59 -0.86 -3.24
CA ILE A 129 14.09 -1.60 -2.07
C ILE A 129 15.24 -2.56 -2.43
N HIS A 130 15.37 -3.02 -3.68
CA HIS A 130 16.57 -3.74 -4.13
C HIS A 130 17.85 -2.88 -4.14
N ARG A 131 17.74 -1.55 -4.08
CA ARG A 131 18.88 -0.62 -4.09
C ARG A 131 19.23 -0.08 -2.71
N LEU A 132 18.47 -0.48 -1.68
CA LEU A 132 18.71 -0.09 -0.28
C LEU A 132 19.74 -1.02 0.37
#